data_AF-A0A1H7Q5V7-F1
#
_entry.id   AF-A0A1H7Q5V7-F1
#
_cell.length_a   1.000
_cell.length_b   1.000
_cell.length_c   1.000
_cell.angle_alpha   90.00
_cell.angle_beta   90.00
_cell.angle_gamma   90.00
#
_symmetry.space_group_name_H-M   'P 1'
#
loop_
_entity.id
_entity.type
_entity.pdbx_description
1 polymer ?
#
loop_
_entity_poly.entity_id
_entity_poly.type
_entity_poly.pdbx_seq_one_letter_code
_entity_poly.pdbx_strand_id
1 'polypeptide(L)'
;MSGGNWKDMLLASQTGDLELVKYYVKTGVDINYQHPEAMTTPLIESFRFGNIDIAKFLLKNGADVHAKEGFSGDTALSVATEKQNQEALKLLNLYLKS
;
A
#
# COMPACT_ATOMS: atom_id res chain seq x y z
N MET A 1 -12.92 16.50 12.31
CA MET A 1 -12.94 16.25 10.84
C MET A 1 -11.83 15.25 10.55
N SER A 2 -12.16 13.98 10.40
CA SER A 2 -11.17 12.88 10.23
C SER A 2 -11.25 12.20 8.86
N GLY A 3 -11.96 12.79 7.89
CA GLY A 3 -12.27 12.14 6.60
C GLY A 3 -11.29 12.37 5.44
N GLY A 4 -10.28 13.25 5.58
CA GLY A 4 -9.44 13.67 4.44
C GLY A 4 -8.12 12.90 4.27
N ASN A 5 -7.38 12.69 5.35
CA ASN A 5 -5.96 12.35 5.23
C ASN A 5 -5.66 10.95 4.65
N TRP A 6 -6.55 9.97 4.85
CA TRP A 6 -6.34 8.62 4.33
C TRP A 6 -6.50 8.57 2.80
N LYS A 7 -7.47 9.31 2.24
CA LYS A 7 -7.74 9.34 0.80
C LYS A 7 -6.56 9.98 0.08
N ASP A 8 -6.03 11.03 0.68
CA ASP A 8 -4.86 11.73 0.18
C ASP A 8 -3.60 10.85 0.28
N MET A 9 -3.48 10.01 1.32
CA MET A 9 -2.41 9.01 1.41
C MET A 9 -2.53 7.91 0.35
N LEU A 10 -3.74 7.45 0.04
CA LEU A 10 -3.95 6.53 -1.08
C LEU A 10 -3.54 7.18 -2.40
N LEU A 11 -4.00 8.40 -2.66
CA LEU A 11 -3.64 9.14 -3.89
C LEU A 11 -2.13 9.36 -3.99
N ALA A 12 -1.46 9.71 -2.89
CA ALA A 12 0.01 9.82 -2.83
C ALA A 12 0.68 8.48 -3.17
N SER A 13 0.13 7.37 -2.67
CA SER A 13 0.63 6.01 -2.95
C SER A 13 0.41 5.59 -4.40
N GLN A 14 -0.65 6.08 -5.06
CA GLN A 14 -0.92 5.87 -6.49
C GLN A 14 -0.02 6.72 -7.38
N THR A 15 0.19 7.98 -7.02
CA THR A 15 0.94 8.96 -7.83
C THR A 15 2.45 8.90 -7.64
N GLY A 16 2.94 8.17 -6.62
CA GLY A 16 4.37 8.00 -6.36
C GLY A 16 4.97 9.07 -5.45
N ASP A 17 4.15 9.86 -4.74
CA ASP A 17 4.61 10.89 -3.81
C ASP A 17 5.04 10.28 -2.46
N LEU A 18 6.25 9.76 -2.42
CA LEU A 18 6.83 9.12 -1.24
C LEU A 18 6.94 10.08 -0.03
N GLU A 19 7.24 11.36 -0.26
CA GLU A 19 7.39 12.32 0.85
C GLU A 19 6.04 12.63 1.50
N LEU A 20 4.98 12.72 0.69
CA LEU A 20 3.63 12.88 1.20
C LEU A 20 3.14 11.63 1.94
N VAL A 21 3.43 10.43 1.44
CA VAL A 21 3.15 9.17 2.17
C VAL A 21 3.87 9.15 3.53
N LYS A 22 5.16 9.51 3.57
CA LYS A 22 5.93 9.61 4.83
C LYS A 22 5.30 10.62 5.79
N TYR A 23 4.85 11.76 5.29
CA TYR A 23 4.18 12.79 6.09
C TYR A 23 2.89 12.24 6.73
N TYR A 24 2.06 11.53 5.97
CA TYR A 24 0.83 10.95 6.51
C TYR A 24 1.08 9.88 7.57
N VAL A 25 2.02 8.97 7.34
CA VAL A 25 2.40 7.97 8.34
C VAL A 25 2.93 8.64 9.62
N LYS A 26 3.75 9.69 9.51
CA LYS A 26 4.25 10.46 10.67
C LYS A 26 3.17 11.21 11.44
N THR A 27 2.09 11.62 10.78
CA THR A 27 0.97 12.33 11.41
C THR A 27 -0.08 11.38 12.02
N GLY A 28 0.19 10.06 12.00
CA GLY A 28 -0.64 9.05 12.64
C GLY A 28 -1.80 8.55 11.79
N VAL A 29 -1.76 8.77 10.46
CA VAL A 29 -2.68 8.06 9.57
C VAL A 29 -2.39 6.57 9.67
N ASP A 30 -3.43 5.77 9.92
CA ASP A 30 -3.29 4.32 9.98
C ASP A 30 -2.85 3.77 8.62
N ILE A 31 -1.68 3.14 8.61
CA ILE A 31 -1.00 2.61 7.43
C ILE A 31 -1.80 1.49 6.75
N ASN A 32 -2.67 0.83 7.50
CA ASN A 32 -3.51 -0.27 7.05
C ASN A 32 -4.96 0.15 6.84
N TYR A 33 -5.26 1.45 6.96
CA TYR A 33 -6.63 1.92 6.85
C TYR A 33 -7.22 1.59 5.47
N GLN A 34 -8.35 0.90 5.50
CA GLN A 34 -9.17 0.64 4.34
C GLN A 34 -10.45 1.45 4.45
N HIS A 35 -10.61 2.45 3.59
CA HIS A 35 -11.85 3.20 3.59
C HIS A 35 -13.01 2.35 3.08
N PRO A 36 -14.22 2.47 3.66
CA PRO A 36 -15.37 1.70 3.23
C PRO A 36 -15.72 1.81 1.73
N GLU A 37 -15.44 2.95 1.08
CA GLU A 37 -15.71 3.12 -0.36
C GLU A 37 -14.56 2.67 -1.26
N ALA A 38 -13.30 2.84 -0.83
CA ALA A 38 -12.13 2.48 -1.64
C ALA A 38 -11.76 1.00 -1.47
N MET A 39 -12.01 0.46 -0.27
CA MET A 39 -11.78 -0.93 0.12
C MET A 39 -10.39 -1.47 -0.26
N THR A 40 -9.37 -0.61 -0.24
CA THR A 40 -7.98 -0.93 -0.58
C THR A 40 -7.01 -0.31 0.43
N THR A 41 -5.75 -0.72 0.38
CA THR A 41 -4.67 -0.19 1.24
C THR A 41 -3.64 0.58 0.45
N PRO A 42 -2.89 1.50 1.10
CA PRO A 42 -1.74 2.15 0.48
C PRO A 42 -0.72 1.15 -0.12
N LEU A 43 -0.55 -0.01 0.52
CA LEU A 43 0.36 -1.05 0.05
C LEU A 43 -0.08 -1.63 -1.29
N ILE A 44 -1.34 -2.04 -1.41
CA ILE A 44 -1.89 -2.63 -2.64
C ILE A 44 -1.84 -1.61 -3.78
N GLU A 45 -2.24 -0.37 -3.52
CA GLU A 45 -2.20 0.71 -4.50
C GLU A 45 -0.77 1.01 -4.98
N SER A 46 0.21 1.03 -4.07
CA SER A 46 1.61 1.25 -4.46
C SER A 46 2.11 0.17 -5.45
N PHE A 47 1.74 -1.10 -5.27
CA PHE A 47 2.06 -2.15 -6.25
C PHE A 47 1.26 -2.03 -7.54
N ARG A 48 -0.02 -1.65 -7.44
CA ARG A 48 -0.90 -1.44 -8.60
C ARG A 48 -0.33 -0.41 -9.57
N PHE A 49 0.28 0.65 -9.04
CA PHE A 49 0.89 1.72 -9.82
C PHE A 49 2.42 1.57 -9.99
N GLY A 50 3.03 0.51 -9.45
CA GLY A 50 4.46 0.24 -9.61
C GLY A 50 5.38 1.10 -8.74
N ASN A 51 4.84 1.78 -7.73
CA ASN A 51 5.57 2.64 -6.80
C ASN A 51 6.29 1.83 -5.72
N ILE A 52 7.35 1.11 -6.13
CA ILE A 52 8.06 0.16 -5.27
C ILE A 52 8.69 0.82 -4.04
N ASP A 53 9.20 2.05 -4.15
CA ASP A 53 9.82 2.73 -3.01
C ASP A 53 8.81 3.08 -1.91
N ILE A 54 7.56 3.37 -2.31
CA ILE A 54 6.44 3.53 -1.38
C ILE A 54 6.11 2.18 -0.73
N ALA A 55 6.00 1.11 -1.51
CA ALA A 55 5.75 -0.24 -0.98
C ALA A 55 6.81 -0.66 0.06
N LYS A 56 8.11 -0.44 -0.26
CA LYS A 56 9.24 -0.69 0.65
C LYS A 56 9.10 0.09 1.95
N PHE A 57 8.76 1.37 1.86
CA PHE A 57 8.54 2.22 3.04
C PHE A 57 7.36 1.71 3.87
N LEU A 58 6.24 1.39 3.23
CA LEU A 58 5.03 0.95 3.93
C LEU A 58 5.26 -0.37 4.68
N LEU A 59 5.84 -1.38 4.02
CA LEU A 59 6.16 -2.67 4.63
C LEU A 59 7.12 -2.52 5.82
N LYS A 60 8.15 -1.68 5.69
CA LYS A 60 9.10 -1.39 6.77
C LYS A 60 8.42 -0.76 8.00
N ASN A 61 7.30 -0.08 7.82
CA ASN A 61 6.54 0.58 8.89
C ASN A 61 5.31 -0.25 9.33
N GLY A 62 5.26 -1.54 9.01
CA GLY A 62 4.22 -2.44 9.53
C GLY A 62 2.93 -2.46 8.72
N ALA A 63 2.98 -2.10 7.44
CA ALA A 63 1.87 -2.40 6.54
C ALA A 63 1.63 -3.91 6.48
N ASP A 64 0.36 -4.32 6.57
CA ASP A 64 -0.05 -5.71 6.53
C ASP A 64 0.13 -6.28 5.12
N VAL A 65 1.14 -7.13 4.97
CA VAL A 65 1.47 -7.82 3.71
C VAL A 65 0.35 -8.76 3.25
N HIS A 66 -0.53 -9.18 4.16
CA HIS A 66 -1.66 -10.07 3.89
C HIS A 66 -2.98 -9.33 3.70
N ALA A 67 -2.98 -8.00 3.71
CA ALA A 67 -4.17 -7.20 3.48
C ALA A 67 -4.85 -7.60 2.17
N LYS A 68 -6.19 -7.61 2.20
CA LYS A 68 -7.05 -7.95 1.07
C LYS A 68 -7.94 -6.78 0.71
N GLU A 69 -8.05 -6.48 -0.57
CA GLU A 69 -9.07 -5.56 -1.07
C GLU A 69 -10.45 -6.13 -0.79
N GLY A 70 -11.36 -5.27 -0.33
CA GLY A 70 -12.70 -5.69 0.05
C GLY A 70 -13.62 -6.01 -1.13
N PHE A 71 -13.35 -5.45 -2.32
CA PHE A 71 -14.21 -5.67 -3.51
C PHE A 71 -13.76 -6.86 -4.37
N SER A 72 -12.45 -7.04 -4.57
CA SER A 72 -11.87 -8.09 -5.42
C SER A 72 -11.30 -9.26 -4.62
N GLY A 73 -10.95 -9.04 -3.34
CA GLY A 73 -10.14 -9.98 -2.56
C GLY A 73 -8.65 -9.95 -2.92
N ASP A 74 -8.22 -9.02 -3.77
CA ASP A 74 -6.82 -8.92 -4.20
C ASP A 74 -5.89 -8.62 -3.03
N THR A 75 -4.70 -9.20 -3.10
CA THR A 75 -3.60 -8.93 -2.17
C THR A 75 -2.49 -8.20 -2.91
N ALA A 76 -1.54 -7.64 -2.17
CA ALA A 76 -0.32 -7.13 -2.77
C ALA A 76 0.39 -8.18 -3.65
N LEU A 77 0.33 -9.46 -3.27
CA LEU A 77 0.91 -10.57 -4.03
C LEU A 77 0.16 -10.86 -5.33
N SER A 78 -1.18 -10.88 -5.33
CA SER A 78 -1.97 -11.11 -6.56
C SER A 78 -1.73 -9.99 -7.57
N VAL A 79 -1.76 -8.73 -7.12
CA VAL A 79 -1.48 -7.56 -7.97
C VAL A 79 -0.06 -7.60 -8.56
N ALA A 80 0.95 -7.90 -7.73
CA ALA A 80 2.33 -8.02 -8.20
C ALA A 80 2.51 -9.15 -9.22
N THR A 81 1.78 -10.26 -9.05
CA THR A 81 1.79 -11.43 -9.94
C THR A 81 1.16 -11.10 -11.28
N GLU A 82 -0.04 -10.51 -11.29
CA GLU A 82 -0.76 -10.11 -12.50
C GLU A 82 0.07 -9.15 -13.36
N LYS A 83 0.75 -8.20 -12.71
CA LYS A 83 1.62 -7.23 -13.37
C LYS A 83 2.99 -7.78 -13.77
N GLN A 84 3.28 -9.03 -13.43
CA GLN A 84 4.59 -9.67 -13.65
C GLN A 84 5.76 -8.84 -13.08
N ASN A 85 5.51 -8.12 -11.97
CA ASN A 85 6.49 -7.20 -11.38
C ASN A 85 7.46 -7.98 -10.47
N GLN A 86 8.58 -8.40 -11.06
CA GLN A 86 9.59 -9.20 -10.36
C GLN A 86 10.20 -8.51 -9.14
N GLU A 87 10.31 -7.17 -9.15
CA GLU A 87 10.82 -6.44 -8.00
C GLU A 87 9.82 -6.46 -6.84
N ALA A 88 8.53 -6.24 -7.12
CA ALA A 88 7.47 -6.35 -6.13
C ALA A 88 7.38 -7.75 -5.52
N LEU A 89 7.47 -8.80 -6.35
CA LEU A 89 7.43 -10.18 -5.88
C LEU A 89 8.62 -10.51 -4.97
N LYS A 90 9.83 -10.07 -5.33
CA LYS A 90 11.01 -10.23 -4.47
C LYS A 90 10.84 -9.51 -3.14
N LEU A 91 10.33 -8.28 -3.18
CA LEU A 91 10.06 -7.50 -1.98
C LEU A 91 9.06 -8.20 -1.07
N LEU A 92 7.89 -8.59 -1.59
CA LEU A 92 6.85 -9.27 -0.82
C LEU A 92 7.35 -10.58 -0.21
N ASN A 93 8.13 -11.37 -0.95
CA ASN A 93 8.71 -12.61 -0.45
C ASN A 93 9.65 -12.42 0.75
N LEU A 94 10.22 -11.23 0.96
CA LEU A 94 11.02 -10.93 2.15
C LEU A 94 10.13 -10.79 3.39
N TYR A 95 8.96 -10.18 3.24
CA TYR A 95 8.04 -9.90 4.35
C TYR A 95 7.03 -11.02 4.62
N LEU A 96 6.83 -11.95 3.66
CA LEU A 96 6.01 -13.15 3.87
C LEU A 96 6.74 -14.25 4.67
N LYS A 97 8.06 -14.15 4.83
CA LYS A 97 8.91 -15.15 5.48
C LYS A 97 9.43 -14.72 6.86
N SER A 98 9.24 -13.46 7.22
CA SER A 98 9.68 -12.85 8.49
C SER A 98 8.63 -13.01 9.57
#